data_AF-A0AAW1JPC5-F1
#
_entry.id   AF-A0AAW1JPC5-F1
#
_cell.length_a   1.000
_cell.length_b   1.000
_cell.length_c   1.000
_cell.angle_alpha   90.00
_cell.angle_beta   90.00
_cell.angle_gamma   90.00
#
_symmetry.space_group_name_H-M   'P 1'
#
loop_
_entity.id
_entity.type
_entity.pdbx_description
1 polymer ?
#
loop_
_entity_poly.entity_id
_entity_poly.type
_entity_poly.pdbx_seq_one_letter_code
_entity_poly.pdbx_strand_id
1 'polypeptide(L)'
;MQIGTLPFKYLGVPISAKKLSVLDCSMLVEKIVARIRALGSRHLSYGGRLALIKSVLNNLHSYWARIFILPKTILKKIDDICRNFLWRGSYHYMNVPLIAWDQICKKKECGGLGIKRLYEFNIASVAKYVWWLANKKDHLWVKWISGVYLRGQNWAVVQASSSATWAWKRICKVRDIMLSGFCGDWWQRVDNPYSVKQGYSWLRPDGDVVQWRHFAWNRLCLPRHNIIC
;
A
#
# COMPACT_ATOMS: atom_id res chain seq x y z
N MET A 1 15.54 -30.06 20.05
CA MET A 1 14.82 -28.85 19.58
C MET A 1 13.79 -29.29 18.55
N GLN A 2 12.49 -29.12 18.82
CA GLN A 2 11.47 -29.39 17.81
C GLN A 2 11.61 -28.37 16.68
N ILE A 3 11.87 -28.84 15.46
CA ILE A 3 11.96 -28.00 14.27
C ILE A 3 10.52 -27.65 13.88
N GLY A 4 10.15 -26.37 13.98
CA GLY A 4 8.83 -25.91 13.55
C GLY A 4 8.68 -26.03 12.04
N THR A 5 7.55 -26.57 11.58
CA THR A 5 7.27 -26.75 10.15
C THR A 5 6.71 -25.45 9.56
N LEU A 6 7.32 -24.99 8.46
CA LEU A 6 6.78 -23.87 7.68
C LEU A 6 5.63 -24.38 6.77
N PRO A 7 4.57 -23.59 6.55
CA PRO A 7 4.33 -22.23 7.05
C PRO A 7 3.67 -22.20 8.44
N PHE A 8 4.04 -21.22 9.28
CA PHE A 8 3.38 -20.96 10.57
C PHE A 8 2.91 -19.49 10.67
N LYS A 9 2.04 -19.18 11.63
CA LYS A 9 1.53 -17.81 11.84
C LYS A 9 2.33 -17.10 12.93
N TYR A 10 2.80 -15.89 12.65
CA TYR A 10 3.45 -15.02 13.61
C TYR A 10 2.85 -13.63 13.54
N LEU A 11 2.48 -13.06 14.71
CA LEU A 11 1.80 -11.77 14.80
C LEU A 11 0.57 -11.63 13.87
N GLY A 12 -0.11 -12.74 13.61
CA GLY A 12 -1.30 -12.77 12.76
C GLY A 12 -1.03 -12.74 11.25
N VAL A 13 0.21 -12.97 10.80
CA VAL A 13 0.58 -13.10 9.38
C VAL A 13 1.33 -14.42 9.13
N PRO A 14 1.09 -15.11 8.01
CA PRO A 14 1.83 -16.34 7.70
C PRO A 14 3.28 -16.03 7.34
N ILE A 15 4.20 -16.73 7.99
CA ILE A 15 5.61 -16.78 7.61
C ILE A 15 5.81 -18.01 6.73
N SER A 16 6.32 -17.79 5.52
CA SER A 16 6.62 -18.82 4.55
C SER A 16 7.96 -18.55 3.89
N ALA A 17 8.74 -19.59 3.62
CA ALA A 17 9.96 -19.51 2.82
C ALA A 17 9.67 -19.29 1.32
N LYS A 18 8.44 -19.59 0.89
CA LYS A 18 7.98 -19.41 -0.49
C LYS A 18 7.33 -18.03 -0.66
N LYS A 19 7.20 -17.61 -1.92
CA LYS A 19 6.39 -16.43 -2.27
C LYS A 19 4.98 -16.63 -1.73
N LEU A 20 4.44 -15.63 -1.03
CA LEU A 20 3.04 -15.67 -0.61
C LEU A 20 2.15 -15.86 -1.83
N SER A 21 1.37 -16.93 -1.78
CA SER A 21 0.34 -17.19 -2.77
C SER A 21 -0.83 -16.23 -2.57
N VAL A 22 -1.70 -16.18 -3.58
CA VAL A 22 -2.98 -15.44 -3.48
C VAL A 22 -3.83 -16.02 -2.34
N LEU A 23 -3.73 -17.33 -2.09
CA LEU A 23 -4.43 -18.01 -0.99
C LEU A 23 -3.91 -17.57 0.38
N ASP A 24 -2.59 -17.45 0.56
CA ASP A 24 -2.02 -17.00 1.84
C ASP A 24 -2.46 -15.56 2.19
N CYS A 25 -2.66 -14.74 1.15
CA CYS A 25 -3.17 -13.39 1.27
C CYS A 25 -4.70 -13.31 1.39
N SER A 26 -5.46 -14.42 1.21
CA SER A 26 -6.92 -14.41 1.38
C SER A 26 -7.30 -14.06 2.81
N MET A 27 -6.49 -14.47 3.79
CA MET A 27 -6.66 -14.13 5.20
C MET A 27 -6.71 -12.62 5.44
N LEU A 28 -5.96 -11.81 4.68
CA LEU A 28 -6.05 -10.35 4.77
C LEU A 28 -7.42 -9.85 4.28
N VAL A 29 -7.88 -10.38 3.15
CA VAL A 29 -9.18 -10.04 2.57
C VAL A 29 -10.31 -10.43 3.52
N GLU A 30 -10.26 -11.63 4.09
CA GLU A 30 -11.23 -12.12 5.07
C GLU A 30 -11.24 -11.27 6.33
N LYS A 31 -10.07 -10.85 6.84
CA LYS A 31 -10.00 -9.91 7.98
C LYS A 31 -10.65 -8.57 7.66
N ILE A 32 -10.44 -8.04 6.45
CA ILE A 32 -11.06 -6.79 6.00
C ILE A 32 -12.58 -6.94 5.91
N VAL A 33 -13.06 -8.04 5.31
CA VAL A 33 -14.50 -8.34 5.21
C VAL A 33 -15.11 -8.53 6.61
N ALA A 34 -14.45 -9.24 7.52
CA ALA A 34 -14.90 -9.43 8.89
C ALA A 34 -15.02 -8.09 9.62
N ARG A 35 -14.07 -7.16 9.44
CA ARG A 35 -14.16 -5.80 9.99
C ARG A 35 -15.31 -5.01 9.39
N ILE A 36 -15.54 -5.13 8.08
CA ILE A 36 -16.70 -4.51 7.43
C ILE A 36 -18.01 -5.09 7.99
N ARG A 37 -18.11 -6.40 8.23
CA ARG A 37 -19.32 -7.00 8.81
C ARG A 37 -19.53 -6.59 10.27
N ALA A 38 -18.46 -6.53 11.06
CA ALA A 38 -18.54 -6.21 12.48
C ALA A 38 -18.79 -4.72 12.76
N LEU A 39 -18.16 -3.84 11.97
CA LEU A 39 -18.20 -2.39 12.18
C LEU A 39 -19.11 -1.67 11.18
N GLY A 40 -19.43 -2.30 10.05
CA GLY A 40 -20.38 -1.81 9.06
C GLY A 40 -21.80 -2.15 9.46
N SER A 41 -22.41 -1.34 10.32
CA SER A 41 -23.86 -1.37 10.52
C SER A 41 -24.59 -0.92 9.24
N ARG A 42 -25.85 -1.38 9.05
CA ARG A 42 -26.70 -0.99 7.91
C ARG A 42 -26.95 0.53 7.81
N HIS A 43 -26.61 1.31 8.84
CA HIS A 43 -26.97 2.72 8.99
C HIS A 43 -25.78 3.68 8.99
N LEU A 44 -24.56 3.24 8.64
CA LEU A 44 -23.44 4.18 8.53
C LEU A 44 -23.65 5.18 7.39
N SER A 45 -23.54 6.45 7.73
CA SER A 45 -23.47 7.53 6.75
C SER A 45 -22.29 7.32 5.80
N TYR A 46 -22.35 7.94 4.62
CA TYR A 46 -21.24 7.89 3.65
C TYR A 46 -19.92 8.35 4.27
N GLY A 47 -19.95 9.44 5.05
CA GLY A 47 -18.81 9.93 5.82
C GLY A 47 -18.30 8.94 6.86
N GLY A 48 -19.19 8.23 7.56
CA GLY A 48 -18.82 7.18 8.52
C GLY A 48 -18.13 5.99 7.85
N ARG A 49 -18.64 5.55 6.70
CA ARG A 49 -18.02 4.49 5.88
C ARG A 49 -16.64 4.90 5.39
N LEU A 50 -16.49 6.14 4.91
CA LEU A 50 -15.20 6.71 4.51
C LEU A 50 -14.21 6.75 5.67
N ALA A 51 -14.66 7.17 6.86
CA ALA A 51 -13.83 7.20 8.06
C ALA A 51 -13.33 5.80 8.42
N LEU A 52 -14.22 4.78 8.39
CA LEU A 52 -13.87 3.39 8.68
C LEU A 52 -12.85 2.82 7.70
N ILE A 53 -13.01 3.10 6.39
CA ILE A 53 -12.03 2.69 5.37
C ILE A 53 -10.65 3.29 5.69
N LYS A 54 -10.62 4.58 6.04
CA LYS A 54 -9.37 5.29 6.31
C LYS A 54 -8.68 4.86 7.61
N SER A 55 -9.43 4.65 8.68
CA SER A 55 -8.88 4.39 10.01
C SER A 55 -8.63 2.91 10.28
N VAL A 56 -9.47 2.00 9.75
CA VAL A 56 -9.36 0.57 10.06
C VAL A 56 -8.78 -0.18 8.86
N LEU A 57 -9.45 -0.13 7.71
CA LEU A 57 -9.10 -1.00 6.57
C LEU A 57 -7.73 -0.67 5.98
N ASN A 58 -7.44 0.62 5.81
CA ASN A 58 -6.13 1.07 5.34
C ASN A 58 -5.00 0.72 6.33
N ASN A 59 -5.27 0.66 7.64
CA ASN A 59 -4.27 0.28 8.64
C ASN A 59 -3.98 -1.23 8.60
N LEU A 60 -4.99 -2.07 8.39
CA LEU A 60 -4.82 -3.51 8.16
C LEU A 60 -3.95 -3.79 6.94
N HIS A 61 -4.25 -3.16 5.80
CA HIS A 61 -3.41 -3.25 4.60
C HIS A 61 -1.99 -2.73 4.85
N SER A 62 -1.87 -1.57 5.49
CA SER A 62 -0.55 -0.96 5.76
C SER A 62 0.33 -1.84 6.63
N TYR A 63 -0.24 -2.59 7.58
CA TYR A 63 0.51 -3.54 8.39
C TYR A 63 1.09 -4.66 7.52
N TRP A 64 0.29 -5.26 6.63
CA TRP A 64 0.75 -6.32 5.74
C TRP A 64 1.75 -5.82 4.69
N ALA A 65 1.52 -4.66 4.10
CA ALA A 65 2.41 -4.06 3.09
C ALA A 65 3.81 -3.71 3.66
N ARG A 66 3.92 -3.51 4.97
CA ARG A 66 5.19 -3.27 5.68
C ARG A 66 5.97 -4.54 6.02
N ILE A 67 5.39 -5.71 5.79
CA ILE A 67 6.03 -7.00 6.07
C ILE A 67 6.21 -7.79 4.77
N PHE A 68 5.21 -7.73 3.89
CA PHE A 68 5.15 -8.51 2.66
C PHE A 68 4.94 -7.62 1.44
N ILE A 69 5.56 -8.03 0.34
CA ILE A 69 5.22 -7.53 -0.99
C ILE A 69 3.92 -8.21 -1.41
N LEU A 70 2.81 -7.46 -1.33
CA LEU A 70 1.49 -7.99 -1.67
C LEU A 70 1.29 -8.14 -3.19
N PRO A 71 0.67 -9.24 -3.67
CA PRO A 71 0.31 -9.40 -5.08
C PRO A 71 -0.71 -8.36 -5.55
N LYS A 72 -0.57 -7.87 -6.79
CA LYS A 72 -1.50 -6.88 -7.37
C LYS A 72 -2.97 -7.34 -7.35
N THR A 73 -3.20 -8.63 -7.56
CA THR A 73 -4.53 -9.25 -7.55
C THR A 73 -5.26 -9.07 -6.22
N ILE A 74 -4.54 -9.23 -5.10
CA ILE A 74 -5.08 -9.04 -3.76
C ILE A 74 -5.39 -7.57 -3.50
N LEU A 75 -4.48 -6.68 -3.89
CA LEU A 75 -4.68 -5.23 -3.73
C LEU A 75 -5.93 -4.77 -4.47
N LYS A 76 -6.11 -5.20 -5.73
CA LYS A 76 -7.31 -4.93 -6.51
C LYS A 76 -8.58 -5.46 -5.85
N LYS A 77 -8.54 -6.69 -5.32
CA LYS A 77 -9.67 -7.28 -4.59
C LYS A 77 -10.03 -6.48 -3.34
N ILE A 78 -9.05 -5.95 -2.61
CA ILE A 78 -9.30 -5.10 -1.44
C ILE A 78 -9.87 -3.74 -1.88
N ASP A 79 -9.34 -3.14 -2.94
CA ASP A 79 -9.88 -1.90 -3.51
C ASP A 79 -11.35 -2.08 -3.93
N ASP A 80 -11.69 -3.21 -4.57
CA ASP A 80 -13.07 -3.53 -4.94
C ASP A 80 -14.00 -3.65 -3.73
N ILE A 81 -13.54 -4.30 -2.65
CA ILE A 81 -14.31 -4.41 -1.40
C ILE A 81 -14.52 -3.05 -0.74
N CYS A 82 -13.46 -2.23 -0.64
CA CYS A 82 -13.55 -0.88 -0.08
C CYS A 82 -14.48 0.01 -0.90
N ARG A 83 -14.44 -0.12 -2.23
CA ARG A 83 -15.31 0.59 -3.17
C ARG A 83 -16.77 0.22 -2.97
N ASN A 84 -17.09 -1.07 -2.94
CA ASN A 84 -18.45 -1.55 -2.70
C ASN A 84 -18.99 -1.07 -1.35
N PHE A 85 -18.16 -1.16 -0.32
CA PHE A 85 -18.52 -0.72 1.02
C PHE A 85 -18.80 0.78 1.06
N LEU A 86 -17.93 1.60 0.45
CA LEU A 86 -18.11 3.06 0.41
C LEU A 86 -19.44 3.48 -0.23
N TRP A 87 -19.86 2.82 -1.32
CA TRP A 87 -21.06 3.18 -2.07
C TRP A 87 -22.33 2.61 -1.46
N ARG A 88 -22.37 1.32 -1.13
CA ARG A 88 -23.61 0.64 -0.70
C ARG A 88 -23.61 0.13 0.74
N GLY A 89 -22.47 0.17 1.44
CA GLY A 89 -22.36 -0.30 2.82
C GLY A 89 -22.23 -1.82 2.93
N SER A 90 -22.07 -2.52 1.80
CA SER A 90 -21.82 -3.95 1.73
C SER A 90 -20.55 -4.24 0.93
N TYR A 91 -19.88 -5.35 1.22
CA TYR A 91 -18.70 -5.81 0.49
C TYR A 91 -19.05 -6.60 -0.78
N HIS A 92 -20.23 -7.23 -0.82
CA HIS A 92 -20.77 -7.95 -1.97
C HIS A 92 -21.75 -7.06 -2.74
N TYR A 93 -21.25 -6.40 -3.78
CA TYR A 93 -22.10 -5.75 -4.77
C TYR A 93 -21.35 -5.58 -6.10
N MET A 94 -22.08 -5.62 -7.22
CA MET A 94 -21.50 -5.71 -8.57
C MET A 94 -21.87 -4.52 -9.48
N ASN A 95 -22.59 -3.51 -9.02
CA ASN A 95 -22.85 -2.36 -9.89
C ASN A 95 -21.60 -1.52 -10.08
N VAL A 96 -21.44 -1.02 -11.30
CA VAL A 96 -20.40 -0.07 -11.65
C VAL A 96 -20.62 1.21 -10.83
N PRO A 97 -19.64 1.65 -10.02
CA PRO A 97 -19.75 2.91 -9.31
C PRO A 97 -19.75 4.07 -10.29
N LEU A 98 -20.44 5.14 -9.94
CA LEU A 98 -20.56 6.35 -10.78
C LEU A 98 -19.20 6.99 -11.08
N ILE A 99 -18.21 6.78 -10.20
CA ILE A 99 -16.92 7.44 -10.25
C ILE A 99 -15.82 6.40 -10.13
N ALA A 100 -14.80 6.55 -10.99
CA ALA A 100 -13.62 5.71 -10.96
C ALA A 100 -12.92 5.76 -9.58
N TRP A 101 -12.50 4.61 -9.08
CA TRP A 101 -11.82 4.49 -7.78
C TRP A 101 -10.57 5.38 -7.70
N ASP A 102 -9.87 5.55 -8.82
CA ASP A 102 -8.70 6.42 -8.92
C ASP A 102 -9.02 7.89 -8.63
N GLN A 103 -10.19 8.39 -9.06
CA GLN A 103 -10.64 9.75 -8.77
C GLN A 103 -10.98 9.91 -7.29
N ILE A 104 -11.65 8.91 -6.70
CA ILE A 104 -12.00 8.89 -5.27
C ILE A 104 -10.73 8.87 -4.41
N CYS A 105 -9.69 8.18 -4.85
CA CYS A 105 -8.43 8.12 -4.14
C CYS A 105 -7.62 9.41 -4.21
N LYS A 106 -7.95 10.38 -5.09
CA LYS A 106 -7.28 11.70 -5.18
C LYS A 106 -7.32 12.47 -3.84
N LYS A 107 -6.43 13.44 -3.67
CA LYS A 107 -6.40 14.27 -2.46
C LYS A 107 -7.69 15.09 -2.43
N LYS A 108 -8.13 15.50 -1.24
CA LYS A 108 -9.28 16.40 -1.10
C LYS A 108 -9.10 17.69 -1.91
N GLU A 109 -7.87 18.19 -1.93
CA GLU A 109 -7.49 19.38 -2.69
C GLU A 109 -7.62 19.22 -4.20
N CYS A 110 -7.58 17.98 -4.70
CA CYS A 110 -7.73 17.64 -6.12
C CYS A 110 -9.10 17.01 -6.41
N GLY A 111 -10.09 17.23 -5.54
CA GLY A 111 -11.47 16.76 -5.71
C GLY A 111 -11.77 15.32 -5.25
N GLY A 112 -10.78 14.58 -4.71
CA GLY A 112 -11.00 13.21 -4.22
C GLY A 112 -11.34 13.11 -2.73
N LEU A 113 -11.50 11.89 -2.23
CA LEU A 113 -11.77 11.62 -0.82
C LEU A 113 -10.51 11.39 0.01
N GLY A 114 -9.32 11.31 -0.60
CA GLY A 114 -8.07 11.06 0.10
C GLY A 114 -7.95 9.63 0.64
N ILE A 115 -8.56 8.65 -0.03
CA ILE A 115 -8.30 7.23 0.22
C ILE A 115 -6.92 6.89 -0.35
N LYS A 116 -6.17 6.01 0.32
CA LYS A 116 -4.85 5.58 -0.17
C LYS A 116 -5.05 4.51 -1.24
N ARG A 117 -4.42 4.68 -2.40
CA ARG A 117 -4.31 3.61 -3.40
C ARG A 117 -3.35 2.55 -2.89
N LEU A 118 -3.85 1.32 -2.77
CA LEU A 118 -3.14 0.26 -2.07
C LEU A 118 -1.91 -0.21 -2.84
N TYR A 119 -1.97 -0.13 -4.18
CA TYR A 119 -0.87 -0.50 -5.07
C TYR A 119 0.36 0.41 -4.90
N GLU A 120 0.18 1.71 -5.01
CA GLU A 120 1.23 2.72 -4.85
C GLU A 120 1.74 2.73 -3.43
N PHE A 121 0.86 2.52 -2.43
CA PHE A 121 1.27 2.39 -1.04
C PHE A 121 2.15 1.16 -0.80
N ASN A 122 1.85 0.03 -1.47
CA ASN A 122 2.69 -1.16 -1.42
C ASN A 122 4.06 -0.91 -2.06
N ILE A 123 4.12 -0.21 -3.20
CA ILE A 123 5.40 0.22 -3.80
C ILE A 123 6.17 1.13 -2.84
N ALA A 124 5.52 2.14 -2.25
CA ALA A 124 6.13 3.06 -1.29
C ALA A 124 6.65 2.34 -0.04
N SER A 125 5.98 1.26 0.39
CA SER A 125 6.40 0.44 1.51
C SER A 125 7.66 -0.36 1.16
N VAL A 126 7.72 -0.94 -0.04
CA VAL A 126 8.91 -1.66 -0.52
C VAL A 126 10.09 -0.73 -0.77
N ALA A 127 9.83 0.49 -1.24
CA ALA A 127 10.84 1.53 -1.42
C ALA A 127 11.61 1.87 -0.12
N LYS A 128 11.00 1.62 1.06
CA LYS A 128 11.72 1.74 2.33
C LYS A 128 12.88 0.76 2.45
N TYR A 129 12.73 -0.46 1.93
CA TYR A 129 13.78 -1.47 1.93
C TYR A 129 14.89 -1.08 0.95
N VAL A 130 14.52 -0.56 -0.23
CA VAL A 130 15.47 0.00 -1.21
C VAL A 130 16.32 1.09 -0.57
N TRP A 131 15.69 1.97 0.21
CA TRP A 131 16.39 3.01 0.97
C TRP A 131 17.35 2.45 2.03
N TRP A 132 16.94 1.43 2.80
CA TRP A 132 17.84 0.77 3.76
C TRP A 132 19.05 0.11 3.10
N LEU A 133 18.87 -0.47 1.91
CA LEU A 133 19.94 -1.04 1.10
C LEU A 133 20.90 0.03 0.58
N ALA A 134 20.37 1.13 0.04
CA ALA A 134 21.17 2.24 -0.47
C ALA A 134 22.05 2.87 0.62
N ASN A 135 21.47 3.11 1.80
CA ASN A 135 22.16 3.74 2.93
C ASN A 135 22.91 2.73 3.83
N LYS A 136 23.05 1.47 3.40
CA LYS A 136 23.74 0.40 4.13
C LYS A 136 23.41 0.37 5.63
N LYS A 137 22.12 0.51 5.97
CA LYS A 137 21.69 0.51 7.36
C LYS A 137 22.15 -0.75 8.07
N ASP A 138 22.51 -0.61 9.34
CA ASP A 138 22.93 -1.74 10.17
C ASP A 138 21.74 -2.64 10.55
N HIS A 139 21.31 -3.43 9.58
CA HIS A 139 20.29 -4.46 9.72
C HIS A 139 20.87 -5.77 9.20
N LEU A 140 20.66 -6.85 9.94
CA LEU A 140 21.19 -8.17 9.60
C LEU A 140 20.78 -8.61 8.19
N TRP A 141 19.52 -8.38 7.81
CA TRP A 141 19.02 -8.74 6.48
C TRP A 141 19.68 -7.91 5.36
N VAL A 142 20.04 -6.64 5.63
CA VAL A 142 20.75 -5.77 4.67
C VAL A 142 22.17 -6.25 4.48
N LYS A 143 22.88 -6.57 5.57
CA LYS A 143 24.22 -7.16 5.55
C LYS A 143 24.22 -8.48 4.76
N TRP A 144 23.26 -9.36 5.05
CA TRP A 144 23.12 -10.66 4.37
C TRP A 144 22.86 -10.50 2.86
N ILE A 145 21.90 -9.65 2.47
CA ILE A 145 21.63 -9.39 1.05
C ILE A 145 22.84 -8.79 0.36
N SER A 146 23.56 -7.89 1.04
CA SER A 146 24.75 -7.25 0.47
C SER A 146 25.86 -8.27 0.22
N GLY A 147 26.08 -9.20 1.14
CA GLY A 147 27.05 -10.29 0.96
C GLY A 147 26.65 -11.31 -0.12
N VAL A 148 25.37 -11.69 -0.17
CA VAL A 148 24.89 -12.75 -1.08
C VAL A 148 24.65 -12.24 -2.50
N TYR A 149 23.92 -11.13 -2.64
CA TYR A 149 23.44 -10.63 -3.92
C TYR A 149 24.26 -9.47 -4.48
N LEU A 150 24.74 -8.53 -3.65
CA LEU A 150 25.49 -7.38 -4.15
C LEU A 150 26.97 -7.71 -4.39
N ARG A 151 27.61 -8.51 -3.51
CA ARG A 151 29.02 -8.95 -3.65
C ARG A 151 30.00 -7.82 -4.07
N GLY A 152 29.78 -6.61 -3.57
CA GLY A 152 30.60 -5.43 -3.90
C GLY A 152 30.22 -4.67 -5.19
N GLN A 153 29.22 -5.13 -5.94
CA GLN A 153 28.69 -4.41 -7.10
C GLN A 153 27.90 -3.16 -6.72
N ASN A 154 27.84 -2.20 -7.64
CA ASN A 154 27.11 -0.96 -7.44
C ASN A 154 25.59 -1.20 -7.38
N TRP A 155 24.98 -0.82 -6.25
CA TRP A 155 23.55 -0.97 -5.97
C TRP A 155 22.65 -0.41 -7.08
N ALA A 156 23.04 0.70 -7.71
CA ALA A 156 22.24 1.35 -8.74
C ALA A 156 22.09 0.49 -10.02
N VAL A 157 23.09 -0.34 -10.32
CA VAL A 157 23.20 -1.03 -11.62
C VAL A 157 22.89 -2.52 -11.53
N VAL A 158 23.00 -3.12 -10.33
CA VAL A 158 22.86 -4.57 -10.12
C VAL A 158 21.53 -5.10 -10.69
N GLN A 159 21.60 -6.11 -11.53
CA GLN A 159 20.41 -6.80 -12.05
C GLN A 159 20.15 -8.07 -11.25
N ALA A 160 18.87 -8.37 -10.99
CA ALA A 160 18.50 -9.58 -10.29
C ALA A 160 18.68 -10.81 -11.20
N SER A 161 19.53 -11.75 -10.79
CA SER A 161 19.71 -13.03 -11.49
C SER A 161 18.39 -13.81 -11.63
N SER A 162 18.29 -14.64 -12.67
CA SER A 162 17.16 -15.54 -12.90
C SER A 162 16.93 -16.51 -11.74
N SER A 163 17.98 -16.91 -11.01
CA SER A 163 17.90 -17.76 -9.81
C SER A 163 17.60 -17.00 -8.52
N ALA A 164 17.57 -15.67 -8.56
CA ALA A 164 17.34 -14.86 -7.36
C ALA A 164 15.91 -15.01 -6.81
N THR A 165 15.79 -14.79 -5.50
CA THR A 165 14.49 -14.85 -4.82
C THR A 165 13.52 -13.83 -5.40
N TRP A 166 12.24 -14.18 -5.37
CA TRP A 166 11.15 -13.33 -5.86
C TRP A 166 11.11 -11.97 -5.14
N ALA A 167 11.44 -11.94 -3.85
CA ALA A 167 11.48 -10.74 -3.03
C ALA A 167 12.59 -9.80 -3.52
N TRP A 168 13.79 -10.34 -3.77
CA TRP A 168 14.91 -9.57 -4.33
C TRP A 168 14.57 -8.97 -5.69
N LYS A 169 14.02 -9.79 -6.60
CA LYS A 169 13.56 -9.31 -7.92
C LYS A 169 12.55 -8.16 -7.79
N ARG A 170 11.67 -8.18 -6.80
CA ARG A 170 10.74 -7.08 -6.56
C ARG A 170 11.45 -5.84 -6.05
N ILE A 171 12.38 -5.97 -5.10
CA ILE A 171 13.16 -4.86 -4.57
C ILE A 171 13.93 -4.17 -5.71
N CYS A 172 14.58 -4.93 -6.60
CA CYS A 172 15.24 -4.38 -7.79
C CYS A 172 14.26 -3.63 -8.70
N LYS A 173 13.09 -4.21 -9.01
CA LYS A 173 12.05 -3.52 -9.80
C LYS A 173 11.58 -2.21 -9.17
N VAL A 174 11.44 -2.17 -7.85
CA VAL A 174 11.04 -0.95 -7.15
C VAL A 174 12.19 0.06 -7.13
N ARG A 175 13.44 -0.40 -6.99
CA ARG A 175 14.61 0.45 -7.16
C ARG A 175 14.60 1.10 -8.55
N ASP A 176 14.34 0.37 -9.61
CA ASP A 176 14.32 0.94 -10.97
C ASP A 176 13.23 2.00 -11.14
N ILE A 177 12.05 1.80 -10.53
CA ILE A 177 10.98 2.81 -10.44
C ILE A 177 11.46 4.03 -9.64
N MET A 178 12.21 3.82 -8.56
CA MET A 178 12.76 4.93 -7.77
C MET A 178 13.86 5.67 -8.53
N LEU A 179 14.78 4.98 -9.20
CA LEU A 179 15.86 5.62 -9.96
C LEU A 179 15.33 6.43 -11.16
N SER A 180 14.32 5.91 -11.85
CA SER A 180 13.70 6.61 -12.99
C SER A 180 12.87 7.82 -12.59
N GLY A 181 12.29 7.83 -11.39
CA GLY A 181 11.41 8.92 -10.98
C GLY A 181 12.00 9.91 -9.96
N PHE A 182 12.95 9.49 -9.12
CA PHE A 182 13.56 10.38 -8.15
C PHE A 182 14.70 11.16 -8.82
N CYS A 183 14.36 12.23 -9.53
CA CYS A 183 15.34 13.25 -9.89
C CYS A 183 15.81 13.97 -8.61
N GLY A 184 17.10 13.83 -8.28
CA GLY A 184 17.73 14.41 -7.10
C GLY A 184 17.88 13.41 -5.94
N ASP A 185 19.06 13.38 -5.34
CA ASP A 185 19.46 12.47 -4.26
C ASP A 185 18.76 12.76 -2.91
N TRP A 186 17.64 13.47 -2.90
CA TRP A 186 16.93 13.86 -1.67
C TRP A 186 16.53 12.68 -0.81
N TRP A 187 16.22 11.54 -1.43
CA TRP A 187 15.92 10.29 -0.75
C TRP A 187 17.17 9.60 -0.23
N GLN A 188 18.37 9.89 -0.73
CA GLN A 188 19.63 9.31 -0.23
C GLN A 188 20.25 10.14 0.91
N ARG A 189 19.74 11.36 1.16
CA ARG A 189 20.26 12.23 2.22
C ARG A 189 20.15 11.56 3.59
N VAL A 190 21.26 11.56 4.33
CA VAL A 190 21.35 10.97 5.68
C VAL A 190 20.46 11.72 6.67
N ASP A 191 20.29 13.03 6.46
CA ASP A 191 19.55 13.92 7.38
C ASP A 191 18.02 13.77 7.30
N ASN A 192 17.48 13.17 6.24
CA ASN A 192 16.03 12.96 6.08
C ASN A 192 15.71 11.49 5.82
N PRO A 193 15.42 10.70 6.86
CA PRO A 193 15.16 9.28 6.70
C PRO A 193 13.88 9.05 5.89
N TYR A 194 13.94 8.15 4.91
CA TYR A 194 12.80 7.84 4.06
C TYR A 194 11.57 7.41 4.88
N SER A 195 10.48 8.16 4.71
CA SER A 195 9.16 7.81 5.20
C SER A 195 8.29 7.26 4.09
N VAL A 196 7.57 6.16 4.36
CA VAL A 196 6.59 5.58 3.43
C VAL A 196 5.53 6.63 3.04
N LYS A 197 5.20 7.56 3.94
CA LYS A 197 4.28 8.67 3.65
C LYS A 197 4.84 9.60 2.57
N GLN A 198 6.11 9.97 2.67
CA GLN A 198 6.78 10.85 1.70
C GLN A 198 6.89 10.16 0.34
N GLY A 199 7.38 8.91 0.31
CA GLY A 199 7.47 8.17 -0.95
C GLY A 199 6.12 7.89 -1.60
N TYR A 200 5.07 7.66 -0.80
CA TYR A 200 3.70 7.53 -1.32
C TYR A 200 3.17 8.85 -1.91
N SER A 201 3.44 10.00 -1.26
CA SER A 201 3.08 11.31 -1.81
C SER A 201 3.79 11.61 -3.13
N TRP A 202 5.02 11.10 -3.31
CA TRP A 202 5.81 11.31 -4.52
C TRP A 202 5.40 10.38 -5.67
N LEU A 203 5.11 9.09 -5.40
CA LEU A 203 4.63 8.10 -6.39
C LEU A 203 3.25 8.45 -6.99
N ARG A 204 2.66 9.56 -6.54
CA ARG A 204 1.29 9.92 -6.76
C ARG A 204 1.28 11.21 -7.57
N PRO A 205 1.00 11.16 -8.88
CA PRO A 205 0.71 12.36 -9.63
C PRO A 205 -0.64 12.89 -9.11
N ASP A 206 -0.60 13.91 -8.25
CA ASP A 206 -1.79 14.65 -7.90
C ASP A 206 -2.07 15.62 -9.05
N GLY A 207 -3.27 15.57 -9.60
CA GLY A 207 -3.71 16.52 -10.63
C GLY A 207 -3.94 17.92 -10.04
N ASP A 208 -4.39 18.84 -10.89
CA ASP A 208 -4.57 20.23 -10.49
C ASP A 208 -5.48 20.40 -9.27
N VAL A 209 -5.12 21.39 -8.46
CA VAL A 209 -5.90 21.78 -7.28
C VAL A 209 -7.22 22.35 -7.77
N VAL A 210 -8.34 21.79 -7.31
CA VAL A 210 -9.66 22.25 -7.73
C VAL A 210 -10.05 23.51 -6.96
N GLN A 211 -10.54 24.53 -7.67
CA GLN A 211 -10.90 25.82 -7.07
C GLN A 211 -12.04 25.71 -6.04
N TRP A 212 -12.98 24.80 -6.29
CA TRP A 212 -14.15 24.59 -5.43
C TRP A 212 -13.84 23.83 -4.13
N ARG A 213 -12.58 23.41 -3.88
CA ARG A 213 -12.21 22.54 -2.75
C ARG A 213 -12.69 23.05 -1.39
N HIS A 214 -12.65 24.36 -1.18
CA HIS A 214 -13.00 24.98 0.10
C HIS A 214 -14.51 25.04 0.33
N PHE A 215 -15.29 25.03 -0.75
CA PHE A 215 -16.75 24.99 -0.68
C PHE A 215 -17.26 23.57 -0.42
N ALA A 216 -16.67 22.57 -1.09
CA ALA A 216 -17.04 21.17 -0.93
C ALA A 216 -16.50 20.54 0.37
N TRP A 217 -15.28 20.90 0.78
CA TRP A 217 -14.56 20.28 1.90
C TRP A 217 -14.34 21.25 3.05
N ASN A 218 -15.43 21.74 3.67
CA ASN A 218 -15.36 22.52 4.90
C ASN A 218 -15.88 21.72 6.11
N ARG A 219 -15.72 22.26 7.33
CA ARG A 219 -16.15 21.61 8.57
C ARG A 219 -17.68 21.43 8.65
N LEU A 220 -18.43 22.25 7.92
CA LEU A 220 -19.90 22.29 7.93
C LEU A 220 -20.52 21.31 6.91
N CYS A 221 -19.75 20.90 5.89
CA CYS A 221 -20.17 20.02 4.81
C CYS A 221 -19.61 18.60 5.03
N LEU A 222 -20.48 17.70 5.51
CA LEU A 222 -20.15 16.28 5.54
C LEU A 222 -20.05 15.73 4.11
N PRO A 223 -19.06 14.86 3.80
CA PRO A 223 -18.95 14.21 2.50
C PRO A 223 -20.25 13.46 2.17
N ARG A 224 -20.98 13.96 1.17
CA ARG A 224 -22.13 13.28 0.59
C ARG A 224 -21.70 12.62 -0.72
N HIS A 225 -22.41 11.57 -1.10
CA HIS A 225 -22.19 10.83 -2.35
C HIS A 225 -22.32 11.74 -3.60
N ASN A 226 -23.07 12.85 -3.49
CA ASN A 226 -23.36 13.78 -4.60
C ASN A 226 -22.25 14.82 -4.88
N ILE A 227 -21.26 14.99 -4.00
CA ILE A 227 -20.25 16.07 -4.13
C ILE A 227 -19.14 15.69 -5.13
N ILE A 228 -19.07 14.43 -5.52
CA ILE A 228 -17.96 13.88 -6.31
C ILE A 228 -18.33 13.75 -7.81
N CYS A 229 -19.55 14.17 -8.20
CA CYS A 229 -20.01 14.21 -9.59
C CYS A 229 -19.71 15.56 -10.24
#